data_AF-A0A448ZA40-F1
#
_entry.id   AF-A0A448ZA40-F1
#
_cell.length_a   1.000
_cell.length_b   1.000
_cell.length_c   1.000
_cell.angle_alpha   90.00
_cell.angle_beta   90.00
_cell.angle_gamma   90.00
#
_symmetry.space_group_name_H-M   'P 1'
#
loop_
_entity.id
_entity.type
_entity.pdbx_description
1 polymer ?
#
loop_
_entity_poly.entity_id
_entity_poly.type
_entity_poly.pdbx_seq_one_letter_code
_entity_poly.pdbx_strand_id
1 'polypeptide(L)' 'MEDDEPVDKMADIRKSCVPNCPKPLANYEACKNRIKNKPGASCEIWYYELHHCVDKCVAPKIFAATKE' A
#
# COMPACT_ATOMS: atom_id res chain seq x y z
N MET A 1 0.19 31.54 14.01
CA MET A 1 -0.11 31.01 12.67
C MET A 1 0.51 29.63 12.68
N GLU A 2 -0.34 28.61 12.63
CA GLU A 2 0.07 27.21 12.66
C GLU A 2 0.96 27.00 11.43
N ASP A 3 2.26 26.80 11.68
CA ASP A 3 3.27 26.59 10.67
C ASP A 3 2.80 25.48 9.71
N ASP A 4 2.89 25.72 8.40
CA ASP A 4 2.53 24.77 7.34
C ASP A 4 3.32 23.47 7.52
N GLU A 5 2.77 22.49 8.25
CA GLU A 5 3.38 21.18 8.39
C GLU A 5 3.47 20.53 7.00
N PRO A 6 4.66 20.04 6.60
CA PRO A 6 4.80 19.37 5.32
C PRO A 6 3.95 18.10 5.29
N VAL A 7 2.94 18.08 4.40
CA VAL A 7 2.06 16.92 4.19
C VAL A 7 2.85 15.76 3.57
N ASP A 8 2.76 14.57 4.16
CA ASP A 8 3.35 13.36 3.59
C ASP A 8 2.63 12.93 2.31
N LYS A 9 3.22 13.30 1.17
CA LYS A 9 2.74 12.94 -0.17
C LYS A 9 2.75 11.42 -0.40
N MET A 10 3.54 10.65 0.35
CA MET A 10 3.63 9.20 0.21
C MET A 10 2.30 8.51 0.50
N ALA A 11 1.58 8.95 1.53
CA ALA A 11 0.31 8.34 1.94
C ALA A 11 -0.72 8.39 0.81
N ASP A 12 -0.86 9.55 0.16
CA ASP A 12 -1.84 9.73 -0.92
C ASP A 12 -1.40 9.09 -2.23
N ILE A 13 -0.11 9.13 -2.55
CA ILE A 13 0.44 8.41 -3.71
C ILE A 13 0.23 6.90 -3.53
N ARG A 14 0.50 6.33 -2.34
CA ARG A 14 0.25 4.91 -2.04
C ARG A 14 -1.22 4.56 -2.25
N LYS A 15 -2.16 5.32 -1.68
CA LYS A 15 -3.61 5.11 -1.88
C LYS A 15 -3.99 5.12 -3.37
N SER A 16 -3.43 6.04 -4.16
CA SER A 16 -3.67 6.12 -5.61
C SER A 16 -3.14 4.90 -6.39
N CYS A 17 -2.17 4.16 -5.83
CA CYS A 17 -1.53 3.02 -6.47
C CYS A 17 -2.17 1.67 -6.12
N VAL A 18 -2.93 1.57 -5.03
CA VAL A 18 -3.62 0.33 -4.63
C VAL A 18 -4.56 -0.22 -5.73
N PRO A 19 -5.41 0.61 -6.38
CA PRO A 19 -6.30 0.13 -7.45
C PRO A 19 -5.57 -0.47 -8.67
N ASN A 20 -4.29 -0.13 -8.88
CA ASN A 20 -3.48 -0.66 -9.98
C ASN A 20 -3.01 -2.11 -9.75
N CYS A 21 -3.25 -2.65 -8.55
CA CYS A 21 -2.83 -3.97 -8.13
C CYS A 21 -4.02 -4.90 -7.81
N PRO A 22 -4.98 -5.10 -8.75
CA PRO A 22 -6.24 -5.76 -8.45
C PRO A 22 -6.08 -7.22 -8.00
N LYS A 23 -5.14 -7.97 -8.61
CA LYS A 23 -4.89 -9.38 -8.26
C LYS A 23 -4.24 -9.53 -6.88
N PRO A 24 -3.11 -8.86 -6.56
CA PRO A 24 -2.55 -8.89 -5.20
C PRO A 24 -3.54 -8.41 -4.13
N LEU A 25 -4.33 -7.36 -4.42
CA LEU A 25 -5.35 -6.85 -3.51
C LEU A 25 -6.43 -7.90 -3.24
N ALA A 26 -6.96 -8.55 -4.29
CA ALA A 26 -7.94 -9.61 -4.15
C ALA A 26 -7.41 -10.79 -3.31
N ASN A 27 -6.16 -11.21 -3.52
CA ASN A 27 -5.54 -12.29 -2.76
C ASN A 27 -5.36 -11.92 -1.28
N TYR A 28 -4.93 -10.69 -1.00
CA TYR A 28 -4.78 -10.20 0.37
C TYR A 28 -6.12 -10.14 1.11
N GLU A 29 -7.17 -9.60 0.48
CA GLU A 29 -8.51 -9.57 1.08
C GLU A 29 -9.12 -10.97 1.25
N ALA A 30 -8.92 -11.87 0.28
CA ALA A 30 -9.32 -13.27 0.41
C ALA A 30 -8.61 -13.95 1.59
N CYS A 31 -7.30 -13.70 1.77
CA CYS A 31 -6.56 -14.22 2.92
C CYS A 31 -7.11 -13.67 4.24
N LYS A 32 -7.30 -12.34 4.35
CA LYS A 32 -7.86 -11.70 5.55
C LYS A 32 -9.18 -12.35 5.95
N ASN A 33 -10.07 -12.57 4.99
CA ASN A 33 -11.35 -13.23 5.23
C ASN A 33 -11.18 -14.69 5.70
N ARG A 34 -10.25 -15.44 5.11
CA ARG A 34 -9.96 -16.83 5.48
C ARG A 34 -9.42 -16.98 6.90
N ILE A 35 -8.68 -15.99 7.41
CA ILE A 35 -7.98 -16.09 8.72
C ILE A 35 -8.71 -15.44 9.89
N LYS A 36 -9.88 -14.80 9.69
CA LYS A 36 -10.63 -14.06 10.74
C LYS A 36 -10.79 -14.83 12.06
N ASN A 37 -10.97 -16.14 12.00
CA ASN A 37 -11.16 -17.01 13.17
C ASN A 37 -10.03 -18.04 13.33
N LYS A 38 -8.83 -17.76 12.81
CA LYS A 38 -7.68 -18.68 12.85
C LYS A 38 -6.51 -18.01 13.61
N PRO A 39 -6.47 -18.13 14.95
CA PRO A 39 -5.39 -17.56 15.74
C PRO A 39 -4.03 -18.12 15.29
N GLY A 40 -3.03 -17.25 15.16
CA GLY A 40 -1.69 -17.61 14.67
C GLY A 40 -1.56 -17.70 13.15
N ALA A 41 -2.63 -17.57 12.37
CA ALA A 41 -2.54 -17.49 10.91
C ALA A 41 -2.16 -16.07 10.45
N SER A 42 -1.34 -15.98 9.40
CA SER A 42 -0.85 -14.72 8.83
C SER A 42 -1.19 -14.60 7.35
N CYS A 43 -1.29 -13.36 6.87
CA CYS A 43 -1.42 -13.00 5.46
C CYS A 43 -0.17 -12.29 4.92
N GLU A 44 0.96 -12.37 5.63
CA GLU A 44 2.21 -11.68 5.32
C GLU A 44 2.69 -11.88 3.88
N ILE A 45 2.59 -13.11 3.33
CA ILE A 45 2.95 -13.39 1.93
C ILE A 45 2.11 -12.52 0.98
N TRP A 46 0.78 -12.48 1.17
CA TRP A 46 -0.11 -11.69 0.32
C TRP A 46 0.04 -10.19 0.54
N TYR A 47 0.41 -9.80 1.75
CA TYR A 47 0.74 -8.43 2.08
C TYR A 47 2.00 -7.99 1.33
N TYR A 48 3.07 -8.79 1.33
CA TYR A 48 4.28 -8.47 0.57
C TYR A 48 4.04 -8.44 -0.94
N GLU A 49 3.22 -9.34 -1.48
CA GLU A 49 2.82 -9.30 -2.90
C GLU A 49 2.09 -8.00 -3.26
N LEU A 50 1.14 -7.57 -2.42
CA LEU A 50 0.43 -6.30 -2.60
C LEU A 50 1.39 -5.11 -2.49
N HIS A 51 2.23 -5.08 -1.46
CA HIS A 51 3.21 -4.03 -1.25
C HIS A 51 4.20 -3.94 -2.41
N HIS A 52 4.73 -5.06 -2.88
CA HIS A 52 5.64 -5.10 -4.01
C HIS A 52 5.03 -4.50 -5.28
N CYS A 53 3.76 -4.80 -5.56
CA CYS A 53 3.05 -4.20 -6.68
C CYS A 53 2.82 -2.69 -6.48
N VAL A 54 2.38 -2.28 -5.28
CA VAL A 54 2.12 -0.88 -4.96
C VAL A 54 3.41 -0.06 -5.03
N ASP A 55 4.51 -0.56 -4.48
CA ASP A 55 5.80 0.14 -4.44
C ASP A 55 6.37 0.35 -5.85
N LYS A 56 6.15 -0.58 -6.79
CA LYS A 56 6.47 -0.38 -8.22
C LYS A 56 5.73 0.82 -8.83
N CYS A 57 4.47 1.04 -8.46
CA CYS A 57 3.68 2.19 -8.91
C CYS A 57 4.10 3.49 -8.20
N VAL A 58 4.45 3.40 -6.90
CA VAL A 58 4.77 4.55 -6.06
C VAL A 58 6.14 5.12 -6.39
N ALA A 59 7.15 4.27 -6.62
CA ALA A 59 8.54 4.67 -6.83
C ALA A 59 8.72 5.85 -7.80
N PRO A 60 8.23 5.81 -9.06
CA PRO A 60 8.40 6.94 -9.97
C PRO A 60 7.64 8.20 -9.55
N LYS A 61 6.51 8.06 -8.83
CA LYS A 61 5.65 9.18 -8.41
C LYS A 61 6.21 9.92 -7.20
N ILE A 62 6.72 9.19 -6.21
CA ILE A 62 7.24 9.80 -4.99
C ILE A 62 8.48 10.63 -5.28
N PHE A 63 9.43 10.09 -6.05
CA PHE A 63 10.63 10.84 -6.44
C PHE A 63 10.34 12.01 -7.38
N ALA A 64 9.23 12.00 -8.12
CA ALA A 64 8.78 13.16 -8.88
C ALA A 64 8.14 14.24 -7.98
N ALA A 65 7.47 13.83 -6.90
CA ALA A 65 6.77 14.71 -5.97
C ALA A 65 7.68 15.33 -4.88
N THR A 66 8.89 14.77 -4.70
CA THR A 66 9.91 15.21 -3.72
C THR A 66 11.18 15.73 -4.39
N LYS A 67 11.14 16.12 -5.68
CA LYS A 67 12.28 16.82 -6.29
C LYS A 67 12.43 18.17 -5.58
N GLU A 68 13.54 18.34 -4.88
CA GLU A 68 14.08 19.64 -4.48
C GLU A 68 14.62 20.39 -5.70
#